data_AF-A0A0G3M773-F1
#
_entry.id   AF-A0A0G3M773-F1
#
_cell.length_a   1.000
_cell.length_b   1.000
_cell.length_c   1.000
_cell.angle_alpha   90.00
_cell.angle_beta   90.00
_cell.angle_gamma   90.00
#
_symmetry.space_group_name_H-M   'P 1'
#
loop_
_entity.id
_entity.type
_entity.pdbx_description
1 polymer ?
#
loop_
_entity_poly.entity_id
_entity_poly.type
_entity_poly.pdbx_seq_one_letter_code
_entity_poly.pdbx_strand_id
1 'polypeptide(L)'
;MKKIIGIISLAVLASCNNSGSKEHQKDELKEEKALSKEKESESSQDRISKEEAVKLAMKQFDAYLPKILKTYDGVIDLQDPHVGDFTGDGIEDVAIYWNIAPEGGNALIGQGLSLYKNDGHKVKVIAGYEPDYLFAFDTIKNGKIIVEKLEYAEDDGRCCPSIKTKHALTISGSKAY
;
A
#
# COMPACT_ATOMS: atom_id res chain seq x y z
N MET A 1 34.57 32.92 -26.67
CA MET A 1 35.89 33.47 -26.26
C MET A 1 35.71 34.42 -25.09
N LYS A 2 36.21 34.05 -23.90
CA LYS A 2 36.61 34.93 -22.79
C LYS A 2 37.44 34.08 -21.81
N LYS A 3 38.57 34.62 -21.37
CA LYS A 3 39.68 33.95 -20.65
C LYS A 3 39.61 34.23 -19.13
N ILE A 4 40.53 33.56 -18.39
CA ILE A 4 41.13 33.88 -17.05
C ILE A 4 40.43 33.15 -15.88
N ILE A 5 40.99 32.12 -15.20
CA ILE A 5 42.22 31.92 -14.38
C ILE A 5 42.14 32.50 -12.94
N GLY A 6 42.42 31.66 -11.93
CA GLY A 6 42.95 32.01 -10.59
C GLY A 6 41.95 31.77 -9.43
N ILE A 7 41.96 30.67 -8.66
CA ILE A 7 42.84 30.25 -7.53
C ILE A 7 42.85 31.23 -6.34
N ILE A 8 42.83 30.65 -5.12
CA ILE A 8 43.23 31.15 -3.78
C ILE A 8 42.04 31.65 -2.94
N SER A 9 41.83 31.36 -1.65
CA SER A 9 42.24 30.35 -0.66
C SER A 9 41.44 30.67 0.63
N LEU A 10 41.15 29.63 1.41
CA LEU A 10 41.05 29.55 2.88
C LEU A 10 41.11 30.82 3.75
N ALA A 11 40.16 31.01 4.68
CA ALA A 11 40.41 31.17 6.13
C ALA A 11 39.11 31.34 6.96
N VAL A 12 39.13 30.69 8.12
CA VAL A 12 38.14 30.54 9.21
C VAL A 12 38.04 31.82 10.05
N LEU A 13 36.93 32.09 10.76
CA LEU A 13 36.94 32.42 12.20
C LEU A 13 35.54 32.32 12.82
N ALA A 14 35.52 31.75 14.03
CA ALA A 14 34.39 31.45 14.89
C ALA A 14 33.81 32.69 15.60
N SER A 15 32.57 32.59 16.06
CA SER A 15 32.13 33.25 17.29
C SER A 15 31.05 32.43 17.98
N CYS A 16 31.50 31.62 18.95
CA CYS A 16 30.68 31.17 20.07
C CYS A 16 30.75 32.25 21.14
N ASN A 17 29.61 32.68 21.68
CA ASN A 17 29.58 33.49 22.89
C ASN A 17 28.81 32.73 23.97
N ASN A 18 29.51 32.38 25.04
CA ASN A 18 28.97 31.79 26.26
C ASN A 18 29.62 32.54 27.43
N SER A 19 28.82 33.01 28.39
CA SER A 19 29.10 32.80 29.83
C SER A 19 28.15 33.57 30.75
N GLY A 20 27.49 32.80 31.62
CA GLY A 20 27.29 33.08 33.06
C GLY A 20 25.97 33.75 33.45
N SER A 21 25.30 33.43 34.56
CA SER A 21 25.36 32.36 35.56
C SER A 21 24.25 32.63 36.60
N LYS A 22 23.70 31.56 37.22
CA LYS A 22 23.07 31.45 38.57
C LYS A 22 21.58 31.09 38.66
N GLU A 23 21.34 30.36 39.74
CA GLU A 23 20.34 29.36 40.09
C GLU A 23 18.98 29.86 40.64
N HIS A 24 18.00 28.93 40.57
CA HIS A 24 16.91 28.61 41.51
C HIS A 24 16.01 29.74 42.09
N GLN A 25 14.70 29.68 41.79
CA GLN A 25 13.66 29.20 42.73
C GLN A 25 12.26 29.23 42.10
N LYS A 26 11.34 28.59 42.84
CA LYS A 26 10.11 27.93 42.46
C LYS A 26 8.87 28.81 42.74
N ASP A 27 7.76 28.37 42.18
CA ASP A 27 6.36 28.60 42.58
C ASP A 27 5.59 29.84 42.06
N GLU A 28 4.69 29.49 41.13
CA GLU A 28 3.23 29.71 41.16
C GLU A 28 2.57 31.05 40.75
N LEU A 29 1.70 30.86 39.73
CA LEU A 29 0.32 31.35 39.57
C LEU A 29 0.04 32.60 38.69
N LYS A 30 -0.66 32.26 37.61
CA LYS A 30 -1.86 32.89 37.01
C LYS A 30 -1.71 33.80 35.77
N GLU A 31 -2.32 33.26 34.71
CA GLU A 31 -3.13 33.91 33.67
C GLU A 31 -2.61 35.21 33.06
N GLU A 32 -2.16 35.13 31.82
CA GLU A 32 -2.91 35.79 30.74
C GLU A 32 -2.64 35.17 29.37
N LYS A 33 -3.74 35.00 28.63
CA LYS A 33 -3.85 34.53 27.25
C LYS A 33 -3.00 35.38 26.31
N ALA A 34 -2.40 34.76 25.29
CA ALA A 34 -2.91 34.86 23.91
C ALA A 34 -1.89 34.35 22.88
N LEU A 35 -2.45 33.75 21.83
CA LEU A 35 -1.92 33.69 20.46
C LEU A 35 -0.69 32.79 20.20
N SER A 36 -0.98 31.53 19.92
CA SER A 36 -0.53 30.91 18.66
C SER A 36 -1.41 29.69 18.40
N LYS A 37 -2.60 30.00 17.88
CA LYS A 37 -3.41 29.04 17.14
C LYS A 37 -2.65 28.80 15.83
N GLU A 38 -1.66 27.90 15.86
CA GLU A 38 -1.06 27.42 14.63
C GLU A 38 -2.14 26.68 13.85
N LYS A 39 -2.38 27.18 12.65
CA LYS A 39 -3.27 26.62 11.64
C LYS A 39 -2.92 25.15 11.43
N GLU A 40 -3.67 24.25 12.06
CA GLU A 40 -4.01 23.01 11.39
C GLU A 40 -4.71 23.40 10.08
N SER A 41 -4.08 23.03 8.98
CA SER A 41 -4.65 23.17 7.66
C SER A 41 -6.02 22.48 7.62
N GLU A 42 -7.07 23.27 7.47
CA GLU A 42 -8.39 22.83 7.02
C GLU A 42 -8.23 22.06 5.70
N SER A 43 -8.14 20.72 5.74
CA SER A 43 -8.37 19.86 4.55
C SER A 43 -8.73 18.39 4.85
N SER A 44 -8.84 17.96 6.10
CA SER A 44 -8.93 16.53 6.46
C SER A 44 -10.31 16.02 6.88
N GLN A 45 -11.39 16.80 6.74
CA GLN A 45 -12.69 16.41 7.31
C GLN A 45 -13.59 15.49 6.46
N ASP A 46 -13.25 15.16 5.20
CA ASP A 46 -14.19 14.43 4.32
C ASP A 46 -13.64 13.14 3.67
N ARG A 47 -12.44 12.68 4.02
CA ARG A 47 -11.89 11.45 3.45
C ARG A 47 -12.31 10.21 4.23
N ILE A 48 -12.70 9.15 3.52
CA ILE A 48 -12.95 7.83 4.13
C ILE A 48 -11.64 7.26 4.69
N SER A 49 -11.73 6.56 5.82
CA SER A 49 -10.56 5.90 6.39
C SER A 49 -10.13 4.69 5.56
N LYS A 50 -8.92 4.20 5.83
CA LYS A 50 -8.40 2.94 5.30
C LYS A 50 -9.36 1.77 5.54
N GLU A 51 -9.86 1.66 6.76
CA GLU A 51 -10.77 0.59 7.19
C GLU A 51 -12.11 0.67 6.47
N GLU A 52 -12.65 1.88 6.29
CA GLU A 52 -13.88 2.07 5.51
C GLU A 52 -13.64 1.74 4.04
N ALA A 53 -12.48 2.07 3.48
CA ALA A 53 -12.12 1.69 2.11
C ALA A 53 -12.08 0.16 1.93
N VAL A 54 -11.44 -0.56 2.87
CA VAL A 54 -11.41 -2.03 2.87
C VAL A 54 -12.83 -2.60 2.97
N LYS A 55 -13.66 -2.09 3.88
CA LYS A 55 -15.05 -2.53 4.05
C LYS A 55 -15.89 -2.32 2.78
N LEU A 56 -15.72 -1.19 2.10
CA LEU A 56 -16.40 -0.90 0.84
C LEU A 56 -15.90 -1.79 -0.32
N ALA A 57 -14.60 -2.08 -0.38
CA ALA A 57 -14.02 -3.01 -1.36
C ALA A 57 -14.56 -4.44 -1.15
N MET A 58 -14.53 -4.92 0.10
CA MET A 58 -15.02 -6.24 0.48
C MET A 58 -16.52 -6.39 0.16
N LYS A 59 -17.34 -5.38 0.47
CA LYS A 59 -18.76 -5.38 0.10
C LYS A 59 -18.97 -5.51 -1.41
N GLN A 60 -18.16 -4.82 -2.22
CA GLN A 60 -18.22 -4.95 -3.68
C GLN A 60 -17.75 -6.32 -4.17
N PHE A 61 -16.72 -6.88 -3.54
CA PHE A 61 -16.25 -8.24 -3.82
C PHE A 61 -17.32 -9.28 -3.52
N ASP A 62 -17.93 -9.24 -2.33
CA ASP A 62 -18.96 -10.20 -1.91
C ASP A 62 -20.17 -10.16 -2.85
N ALA A 63 -20.53 -8.98 -3.35
CA ALA A 63 -21.59 -8.84 -4.35
C ALA A 63 -21.22 -9.48 -5.71
N TYR A 64 -19.93 -9.56 -6.04
CA TYR A 64 -19.43 -10.17 -7.27
C TYR A 64 -19.08 -11.66 -7.10
N LEU A 65 -18.83 -12.12 -5.88
CA LEU A 65 -18.40 -13.48 -5.53
C LEU A 65 -19.26 -14.57 -6.18
N PRO A 66 -20.61 -14.51 -6.23
CA PRO A 66 -21.41 -15.53 -6.90
C PRO A 66 -21.04 -15.78 -8.37
N LYS A 67 -20.55 -14.75 -9.07
CA LYS A 67 -20.08 -14.90 -10.47
C LYS A 67 -18.73 -15.62 -10.53
N ILE A 68 -17.83 -15.34 -9.59
CA ILE A 68 -16.55 -16.06 -9.46
C ILE A 68 -16.85 -17.54 -9.18
N LEU A 69 -17.69 -17.83 -8.17
CA LEU A 69 -18.03 -19.21 -7.80
C LEU A 69 -18.68 -19.97 -8.96
N LYS A 70 -19.58 -19.33 -9.72
CA LYS A 70 -20.16 -19.93 -10.93
C LYS A 70 -19.14 -20.22 -12.03
N THR A 71 -18.06 -19.44 -12.10
CA THR A 71 -17.01 -19.61 -13.12
C THR A 71 -16.16 -20.84 -12.83
N TYR A 72 -15.84 -21.06 -11.55
CA TYR A 72 -14.93 -22.12 -11.12
C TYR A 72 -15.64 -23.38 -10.59
N ASP A 73 -16.95 -23.31 -10.33
CA ASP A 73 -17.74 -24.38 -9.69
C ASP A 73 -17.15 -24.83 -8.35
N GLY A 74 -16.95 -23.86 -7.45
CA GLY A 74 -16.30 -24.08 -6.15
C GLY A 74 -16.76 -23.16 -5.04
N VAL A 75 -16.00 -23.17 -3.95
CA VAL A 75 -16.20 -22.34 -2.75
C VAL A 75 -15.00 -21.42 -2.55
N ILE A 76 -15.24 -20.27 -1.91
CA ILE A 76 -14.16 -19.37 -1.50
C ILE A 76 -13.31 -20.05 -0.42
N ASP A 77 -12.01 -20.15 -0.66
CA ASP A 77 -11.03 -20.71 0.28
C ASP A 77 -10.22 -19.60 0.98
N LEU A 78 -9.86 -18.56 0.22
CA LEU A 78 -9.16 -17.39 0.72
C LEU A 78 -9.82 -16.11 0.20
N GLN A 79 -9.88 -15.10 1.07
CA GLN A 79 -10.28 -13.73 0.75
C GLN A 79 -9.52 -12.77 1.67
N ASP A 80 -8.37 -12.28 1.20
CA ASP A 80 -7.43 -11.48 1.98
C ASP A 80 -7.25 -10.07 1.38
N PRO A 81 -7.70 -9.01 2.07
CA PRO A 81 -7.51 -7.64 1.62
C PRO A 81 -6.12 -7.09 1.96
N HIS A 82 -5.42 -6.61 0.95
CA HIS A 82 -4.16 -5.88 1.07
C HIS A 82 -4.33 -4.42 0.68
N VAL A 83 -3.62 -3.55 1.38
CA VAL A 83 -3.74 -2.10 1.22
C VAL A 83 -2.41 -1.47 0.84
N GLY A 84 -2.44 -0.53 -0.11
CA GLY A 84 -1.32 0.32 -0.46
C GLY A 84 -1.62 1.15 -1.71
N ASP A 85 -0.89 2.24 -1.91
CA ASP A 85 -1.04 3.11 -3.08
C ASP A 85 -0.42 2.45 -4.33
N PHE A 86 -1.25 1.79 -5.15
CA PHE A 86 -0.84 1.22 -6.44
C PHE A 86 -1.37 2.00 -7.64
N THR A 87 -2.17 3.05 -7.42
CA THR A 87 -2.58 3.98 -8.48
C THR A 87 -1.69 5.23 -8.57
N GLY A 88 -0.86 5.47 -7.56
CA GLY A 88 0.15 6.53 -7.50
C GLY A 88 -0.42 7.91 -7.19
N ASP A 89 -1.61 8.00 -6.58
CA ASP A 89 -2.27 9.27 -6.26
C ASP A 89 -2.11 9.71 -4.79
N GLY A 90 -1.34 8.97 -4.01
CA GLY A 90 -1.07 9.25 -2.60
C GLY A 90 -2.19 8.80 -1.65
N ILE A 91 -3.20 8.10 -2.15
CA ILE A 91 -4.26 7.47 -1.35
C ILE A 91 -4.07 5.96 -1.40
N GLU A 92 -4.19 5.28 -0.26
CA GLU A 92 -4.08 3.83 -0.24
C GLU A 92 -5.29 3.17 -0.94
N ASP A 93 -4.99 2.31 -1.90
CA ASP A 93 -5.94 1.47 -2.64
C ASP A 93 -6.08 0.08 -1.97
N VAL A 94 -7.03 -0.74 -2.46
CA VAL A 94 -7.29 -2.08 -1.91
C VAL A 94 -7.17 -3.15 -3.00
N ALA A 95 -6.35 -4.17 -2.76
CA ALA A 95 -6.27 -5.38 -3.57
C ALA A 95 -6.80 -6.56 -2.75
N ILE A 96 -7.85 -7.24 -3.22
CA ILE A 96 -8.37 -8.45 -2.56
C ILE A 96 -7.78 -9.65 -3.26
N TYR A 97 -6.95 -10.40 -2.55
CA TYR A 97 -6.40 -11.69 -2.97
C TYR A 97 -7.36 -12.81 -2.60
N TRP A 98 -7.69 -13.65 -3.57
CA TRP A 98 -8.68 -14.70 -3.36
C TRP A 98 -8.30 -15.99 -4.06
N ASN A 99 -8.75 -17.10 -3.47
CA ASN A 99 -8.58 -18.45 -3.98
C ASN A 99 -9.91 -19.20 -3.90
N ILE A 100 -10.16 -20.07 -4.88
CA ILE A 100 -11.31 -20.96 -4.95
C ILE A 100 -10.82 -22.41 -4.82
N ALA A 101 -11.52 -23.17 -4.01
CA ALA A 101 -11.34 -24.62 -3.84
C ALA A 101 -12.62 -25.37 -4.23
N PRO A 102 -12.52 -26.66 -4.61
CA PRO A 102 -13.71 -27.49 -4.76
C PRO A 102 -14.36 -27.73 -3.40
N GLU A 103 -15.68 -27.93 -3.38
CA GLU A 103 -16.38 -28.28 -2.15
C GLU A 103 -15.81 -29.59 -1.56
N GLY A 104 -15.32 -29.54 -0.32
CA GLY A 104 -14.71 -30.69 0.36
C GLY A 104 -13.26 -31.02 -0.03
N GLY A 105 -12.58 -30.16 -0.79
CA GLY A 105 -11.16 -30.32 -1.13
C GLY A 105 -10.33 -29.05 -0.86
N ASN A 106 -9.02 -29.16 -1.07
CA ASN A 106 -8.05 -28.08 -0.84
C ASN A 106 -7.19 -27.77 -2.10
N ALA A 107 -7.59 -28.29 -3.25
CA ALA A 107 -6.95 -27.97 -4.51
C ALA A 107 -7.34 -26.55 -4.94
N LEU A 108 -6.38 -25.75 -5.37
CA LEU A 108 -6.68 -24.45 -5.98
C LEU A 108 -7.22 -24.65 -7.39
N ILE A 109 -8.50 -24.28 -7.59
CA ILE A 109 -9.17 -24.35 -8.90
C ILE A 109 -9.43 -22.96 -9.50
N GLY A 110 -9.26 -21.90 -8.71
CA GLY A 110 -9.28 -20.53 -9.16
C GLY A 110 -8.48 -19.64 -8.20
N GLN A 111 -7.89 -18.59 -8.73
CA GLN A 111 -7.11 -17.63 -7.93
C GLN A 111 -7.03 -16.29 -8.66
N GLY A 112 -7.02 -15.19 -7.92
CA GLY A 112 -6.82 -13.88 -8.52
C GLY A 112 -6.67 -12.73 -7.54
N LEU A 113 -6.51 -11.53 -8.10
CA LEU A 113 -6.67 -10.25 -7.41
C LEU A 113 -7.85 -9.48 -8.00
N SER A 114 -8.66 -8.90 -7.14
CA SER A 114 -9.61 -7.85 -7.50
C SER A 114 -9.09 -6.51 -6.98
N LEU A 115 -8.87 -5.55 -7.89
CA LEU A 115 -8.20 -4.29 -7.60
C LEU A 115 -9.21 -3.15 -7.50
N TYR A 116 -9.17 -2.42 -6.40
CA TYR A 116 -10.09 -1.35 -6.08
C TYR A 116 -9.33 -0.05 -5.84
N LYS A 117 -9.70 0.99 -6.60
CA LYS A 117 -9.21 2.34 -6.37
C LYS A 117 -9.99 3.02 -5.25
N ASN A 118 -9.29 3.66 -4.32
CA ASN A 118 -9.86 4.58 -3.34
C ASN A 118 -9.52 6.02 -3.75
N ASP A 119 -10.52 6.86 -4.04
CA ASP A 119 -10.28 8.27 -4.39
C ASP A 119 -10.40 9.23 -3.19
N GLY A 120 -10.48 8.67 -1.98
CA GLY A 120 -10.68 9.39 -0.73
C GLY A 120 -12.15 9.55 -0.34
N HIS A 121 -13.11 9.32 -1.25
CA HIS A 121 -14.53 9.42 -0.92
C HIS A 121 -15.33 8.16 -1.29
N LYS A 122 -14.87 7.45 -2.31
CA LYS A 122 -15.48 6.20 -2.78
C LYS A 122 -14.41 5.19 -3.18
N VAL A 123 -14.85 3.94 -3.19
CA VAL A 123 -14.06 2.80 -3.65
C VAL A 123 -14.68 2.27 -4.94
N LYS A 124 -13.86 1.97 -5.95
CA LYS A 124 -14.33 1.42 -7.22
C LYS A 124 -13.39 0.33 -7.72
N VAL A 125 -13.94 -0.82 -8.14
CA VAL A 125 -13.17 -1.82 -8.88
C VAL A 125 -12.57 -1.22 -10.16
N ILE A 126 -11.28 -1.38 -10.37
CA ILE A 126 -10.56 -0.87 -11.55
C ILE A 126 -10.00 -1.96 -12.45
N ALA A 127 -9.62 -3.11 -11.90
CA ALA A 127 -9.02 -4.20 -12.67
C ALA A 127 -9.09 -5.54 -11.94
N GLY A 128 -8.88 -6.62 -12.69
CA GLY A 128 -8.64 -7.97 -12.17
C GLY A 128 -7.31 -8.54 -12.65
N TYR A 129 -6.73 -9.44 -11.86
CA TYR A 129 -5.55 -10.23 -12.20
C TYR A 129 -5.87 -11.70 -11.98
N GLU A 130 -5.96 -12.48 -13.06
CA GLU A 130 -6.28 -13.92 -13.03
C GLU A 130 -5.34 -14.62 -14.05
N PRO A 131 -4.07 -14.84 -13.70
CA PRO A 131 -3.11 -15.53 -14.56
C PRO A 131 -3.43 -17.03 -14.65
N ASP A 132 -2.87 -17.70 -15.66
CA ASP A 132 -2.96 -19.15 -15.86
C ASP A 132 -1.89 -19.95 -15.07
N TYR A 133 -1.30 -19.32 -14.05
CA TYR A 133 -0.28 -19.89 -13.18
C TYR A 133 -0.55 -19.59 -11.71
N LEU A 134 0.03 -20.40 -10.81
CA LEU A 134 -0.06 -20.17 -9.38
C LEU A 134 0.76 -18.95 -8.97
N PHE A 135 0.19 -18.11 -8.10
CA PHE A 135 0.92 -17.00 -7.51
C PHE A 135 0.56 -16.78 -6.04
N ALA A 136 1.45 -16.09 -5.33
CA ALA A 136 1.18 -15.53 -4.02
C ALA A 136 1.27 -14.00 -4.07
N PHE A 137 0.42 -13.30 -3.33
CA PHE A 137 0.62 -11.88 -3.09
C PHE A 137 1.88 -11.67 -2.24
N ASP A 138 2.72 -10.68 -2.59
CA ASP A 138 3.92 -10.30 -1.82
C ASP A 138 3.69 -8.97 -1.10
N THR A 139 3.53 -7.88 -1.86
CA THR A 139 3.46 -6.54 -1.28
C THR A 139 2.88 -5.52 -2.26
N ILE A 140 2.47 -4.36 -1.73
CA ILE A 140 2.24 -3.14 -2.52
C ILE A 140 3.32 -2.14 -2.10
N LYS A 141 4.15 -1.72 -3.05
CA LYS A 141 5.19 -0.72 -2.80
C LYS A 141 5.53 0.05 -4.07
N ASN A 142 5.91 1.31 -3.90
CA ASN A 142 6.36 2.19 -4.99
C ASN A 142 5.37 2.24 -6.17
N GLY A 143 4.07 2.36 -5.90
CA GLY A 143 3.05 2.43 -6.94
C GLY A 143 2.81 1.12 -7.69
N LYS A 144 3.25 -0.02 -7.15
CA LYS A 144 3.13 -1.34 -7.80
C LYS A 144 2.67 -2.42 -6.85
N ILE A 145 1.85 -3.32 -7.39
CA ILE A 145 1.54 -4.61 -6.77
C ILE A 145 2.64 -5.59 -7.17
N ILE A 146 3.23 -6.26 -6.20
CA ILE A 146 4.22 -7.32 -6.40
C ILE A 146 3.58 -8.65 -6.01
N VAL A 147 3.72 -9.63 -6.89
CA VAL A 147 3.32 -11.02 -6.66
C VAL A 147 4.52 -11.95 -6.84
N GLU A 148 4.45 -13.14 -6.27
CA GLU A 148 5.39 -14.23 -6.55
C GLU A 148 4.71 -15.26 -7.44
N LYS A 149 5.18 -15.44 -8.68
CA LYS A 149 4.84 -16.62 -9.49
C LYS A 149 5.44 -17.84 -8.81
N LEU A 150 4.63 -18.88 -8.65
CA LEU A 150 4.99 -20.13 -7.99
C LEU A 150 5.11 -21.25 -9.04
N GLU A 151 6.22 -21.98 -9.00
CA GLU A 151 6.52 -23.09 -9.89
C GLU A 151 7.04 -24.30 -9.09
N TYR A 152 6.80 -25.51 -9.61
CA TYR A 152 7.24 -26.74 -8.97
C TYR A 152 8.65 -27.11 -9.44
N ALA A 153 9.53 -27.42 -8.49
CA ALA A 153 10.74 -28.20 -8.73
C ALA A 153 10.39 -29.70 -8.91
N GLU A 154 11.32 -30.50 -9.42
CA GLU A 154 11.11 -31.93 -9.67
C GLU A 154 10.78 -32.73 -8.40
N ASP A 155 11.31 -32.29 -7.26
CA ASP A 155 11.19 -32.93 -5.95
C ASP A 155 10.10 -32.29 -5.05
N ASP A 156 9.37 -31.30 -5.56
CA ASP A 156 8.31 -30.67 -4.79
C ASP A 156 7.13 -31.64 -4.55
N GLY A 157 6.61 -31.60 -3.32
CA GLY A 157 5.31 -32.18 -3.02
C GLY A 157 4.21 -31.44 -3.79
N ARG A 158 3.16 -32.13 -4.21
CA ARG A 158 2.02 -31.56 -4.99
C ARG A 158 1.32 -30.35 -4.35
N CYS A 159 1.55 -30.10 -3.06
CA CYS A 159 0.98 -28.98 -2.32
C CYS A 159 1.83 -27.71 -2.34
N CYS A 160 3.11 -27.84 -2.70
CA CYS A 160 4.15 -27.04 -2.07
C CYS A 160 5.21 -26.63 -3.10
N PRO A 161 4.87 -25.75 -4.05
CA PRO A 161 5.83 -25.23 -5.02
C PRO A 161 6.93 -24.43 -4.31
N SER A 162 8.19 -24.70 -4.64
CA SER A 162 9.36 -24.08 -4.01
C SER A 162 10.03 -23.00 -4.86
N ILE A 163 9.80 -22.98 -6.17
CA ILE A 163 10.36 -21.97 -7.07
C ILE A 163 9.47 -20.72 -7.04
N LYS A 164 10.09 -19.56 -6.73
CA LYS A 164 9.41 -18.28 -6.58
C LYS A 164 10.07 -17.21 -7.44
N THR A 165 9.28 -16.57 -8.31
CA THR A 165 9.75 -15.45 -9.15
C THR A 165 8.90 -14.22 -8.89
N LYS A 166 9.54 -13.11 -8.47
CA LYS A 166 8.83 -11.84 -8.25
C LYS A 166 8.40 -11.22 -9.57
N HIS A 167 7.14 -10.78 -9.61
CA HIS A 167 6.55 -10.10 -10.75
C HIS A 167 5.84 -8.83 -10.28
N ALA A 168 6.10 -7.72 -10.98
CA ALA A 168 5.48 -6.43 -10.67
C ALA A 168 4.35 -6.18 -11.67
N LEU A 169 3.13 -6.09 -11.18
CA LEU A 169 1.95 -5.98 -12.04
C LEU A 169 1.85 -4.61 -12.70
N THR A 170 1.37 -4.62 -13.93
CA THR A 170 0.98 -3.44 -14.69
C THR A 170 -0.54 -3.42 -14.85
N ILE A 171 -1.19 -2.33 -14.47
CA ILE A 171 -2.62 -2.14 -14.65
C ILE A 171 -2.85 -1.42 -15.99
N SER A 172 -3.64 -2.03 -16.87
CA SER A 172 -4.02 -1.45 -18.15
C SER A 172 -5.49 -1.73 -18.45
N GLY A 173 -6.29 -0.67 -18.54
CA GLY A 173 -7.74 -0.80 -18.65
C GLY A 173 -8.31 -1.55 -17.45
N SER A 174 -9.09 -2.60 -17.69
CA SER A 174 -9.70 -3.42 -16.64
C SER A 174 -8.91 -4.67 -16.27
N LYS A 175 -7.63 -4.77 -16.68
CA LYS A 175 -6.77 -5.93 -16.43
C LYS A 175 -5.46 -5.51 -15.78
N ALA A 176 -4.95 -6.36 -14.92
CA ALA A 176 -3.56 -6.35 -14.48
C ALA A 176 -2.83 -7.56 -15.09
N TYR A 177 -1.53 -7.43 -15.33
CA TYR A 177 -0.66 -8.48 -15.87
C TYR A 177 0.79 -8.29 -15.46
#